data_AF-A0A0C3EVY0-F1
#
_entry.id   AF-A0A0C3EVY0-F1
#
_cell.length_a   1.000
_cell.length_b   1.000
_cell.length_c   1.000
_cell.angle_alpha   90.00
_cell.angle_beta   90.00
_cell.angle_gamma   90.00
#
_symmetry.space_group_name_H-M   'P 1'
#
loop_
_entity.id
_entity.type
_entity.pdbx_description
1 polymer ?
#
loop_
_entity_poly.entity_id
_entity_poly.type
_entity_poly.pdbx_seq_one_letter_code
_entity_poly.pdbx_strand_id
1 'polypeptide(L)'
;MAESLVLFESVINSCWFLRTSIILSRNKIDVFKSKLPKVPLEKYFPEYTAGPDINKAAKYILWRFMQANLARLSVYPHLTQATDTTNIRLVFAAVKETILQNALKDSGIL
;
A
#
# COMPACT_ATOMS: atom_id res chain seq x y z
N MET A 1 -0.58 0.44 13.72
CA MET A 1 -0.30 -0.41 12.54
C MET A 1 -1.16 -1.66 12.54
N ALA A 2 -1.31 -2.36 13.67
CA ALA A 2 -2.25 -3.49 13.79
C ALA A 2 -3.70 -3.10 13.41
N GLU A 3 -4.22 -2.01 13.98
CA GLU A 3 -5.58 -1.51 13.65
C GLU A 3 -5.76 -1.19 12.17
N SER A 4 -4.77 -0.54 11.54
CA SER A 4 -4.80 -0.24 10.10
C SER A 4 -4.79 -1.50 9.23
N LEU A 5 -4.13 -2.57 9.68
CA LEU A 5 -4.12 -3.86 8.96
C LEU A 5 -5.48 -4.55 9.07
N VAL A 6 -6.08 -4.55 10.27
CA VAL A 6 -7.44 -5.10 10.51
C VAL A 6 -8.48 -4.35 9.68
N LEU A 7 -8.41 -3.02 9.65
CA LEU A 7 -9.29 -2.20 8.83
C LEU A 7 -9.09 -2.51 7.34
N PHE A 8 -7.84 -2.64 6.90
CA PHE A 8 -7.57 -2.96 5.50
C PHE A 8 -8.10 -4.34 5.12
N GLU A 9 -7.91 -5.35 5.97
CA GLU A 9 -8.41 -6.71 5.78
C GLU A 9 -9.94 -6.76 5.64
N SER A 10 -10.67 -5.99 6.46
CA SER A 10 -12.14 -5.93 6.36
C SER A 10 -12.63 -5.22 5.10
N VAL A 11 -11.90 -4.20 4.62
CA VAL A 11 -12.23 -3.48 3.39
C VAL A 11 -11.88 -4.30 2.15
N ILE A 12 -10.66 -4.84 2.06
CA ILE A 12 -10.17 -5.51 0.84
C ILE A 12 -10.89 -6.83 0.55
N ASN A 13 -11.39 -7.51 1.58
CA ASN A 13 -12.09 -8.79 1.43
C ASN A 13 -13.62 -8.65 1.48
N SER A 14 -14.13 -7.42 1.54
CA SER A 14 -15.57 -7.17 1.55
C SER A 14 -16.18 -7.41 0.16
N CYS A 15 -17.34 -8.07 0.14
CA CYS A 15 -18.07 -8.37 -1.09
C CYS A 15 -18.45 -7.12 -1.90
N TRP A 16 -18.60 -5.98 -1.22
CA TRP A 16 -18.92 -4.69 -1.82
C TRP A 16 -17.79 -4.12 -2.70
N PHE A 17 -16.56 -4.60 -2.51
CA PHE A 17 -15.36 -4.06 -3.19
C PHE A 17 -14.72 -5.03 -4.20
N LEU A 18 -15.37 -6.17 -4.50
CA LEU A 18 -14.82 -7.25 -5.35
C LEU A 18 -14.42 -6.83 -6.78
N ARG A 19 -14.94 -5.71 -7.29
CA ARG A 19 -14.61 -5.18 -8.62
C ARG A 19 -13.94 -3.81 -8.57
N THR A 20 -13.32 -3.49 -7.44
CA THR A 20 -12.65 -2.20 -7.25
C THR A 20 -11.14 -2.36 -7.21
N SER A 21 -10.44 -1.39 -7.79
CA SER A 21 -9.00 -1.25 -7.60
C SER A 21 -8.74 -0.46 -6.32
N ILE A 22 -7.75 -0.91 -5.54
CA ILE A 22 -7.40 -0.26 -4.27
C ILE A 22 -6.08 0.47 -4.41
N ILE A 23 -6.08 1.75 -4.04
CA ILE A 23 -4.87 2.56 -3.96
C ILE A 23 -4.39 2.55 -2.51
N LEU A 24 -3.27 1.90 -2.25
CA LEU A 24 -2.72 1.84 -0.89
C LEU A 24 -1.68 2.94 -0.71
N SER A 25 -2.14 4.09 -0.20
CA SER A 25 -1.29 5.23 0.13
C SER A 25 -0.71 5.12 1.53
N ARG A 26 0.61 4.99 1.61
CA ARG A 26 1.32 4.96 2.90
C ARG A 26 1.83 6.35 3.24
N ASN A 27 1.09 7.05 4.08
CA ASN A 27 1.38 8.42 4.49
C ASN A 27 2.48 8.47 5.58
N LYS A 28 3.17 9.62 5.70
CA LYS A 28 4.18 9.97 6.70
C LYS A 28 5.51 9.20 6.61
N ILE A 29 6.02 8.97 5.40
CA ILE A 29 7.34 8.34 5.19
C ILE A 29 8.48 9.10 5.87
N ASP A 30 8.38 10.42 6.00
CA ASP A 30 9.29 11.31 6.73
C ASP A 30 9.37 10.94 8.23
N VAL A 31 8.22 10.76 8.87
CA VAL A 31 8.14 10.33 10.28
C VAL A 31 8.65 8.89 10.42
N PHE A 32 8.38 8.04 9.44
CA PHE A 32 8.88 6.66 9.44
C PHE A 32 10.41 6.62 9.38
N LYS A 33 11.03 7.39 8.47
CA LYS A 33 12.48 7.51 8.33
C LYS A 33 13.17 7.99 9.61
N SER A 34 12.58 8.97 10.30
CA SER A 34 13.14 9.50 11.55
C SER A 34 12.97 8.57 12.76
N LYS A 35 11.93 7.73 12.77
CA LYS A 35 11.62 6.81 13.88
C LYS A 35 12.30 5.45 13.77
N LEU A 36 12.48 4.90 12.57
CA LEU A 36 13.03 3.57 12.36
C LEU A 36 14.39 3.30 13.05
N PRO A 37 15.37 4.23 13.06
CA PRO A 37 16.62 4.01 13.79
C PRO A 37 16.48 4.13 15.32
N LYS A 38 15.46 4.82 15.82
CA LYS A 38 15.23 5.01 17.27
C LYS A 38 14.37 3.90 17.87
N VAL A 39 13.46 3.36 17.06
CA VAL A 39 12.51 2.33 17.46
C VAL A 39 12.52 1.26 16.37
N PRO A 40 13.28 0.16 16.58
CA PRO A 40 13.38 -0.93 15.61
C PRO A 40 12.01 -1.52 15.28
N LEU A 41 11.80 -1.84 14.01
CA LEU A 41 10.55 -2.44 13.54
C LEU A 41 10.32 -3.84 14.16
N GLU A 42 11.41 -4.55 14.45
CA GLU A 42 11.46 -5.86 15.15
C GLU A 42 10.63 -5.87 16.44
N LYS A 43 10.58 -4.75 17.16
CA LYS A 43 9.82 -4.65 18.42
C LYS A 43 8.32 -4.88 18.22
N TYR A 44 7.79 -4.54 17.05
CA TYR A 44 6.38 -4.70 16.72
C TYR A 44 6.13 -5.85 15.73
N PHE A 45 7.15 -6.22 14.96
CA PHE A 45 7.11 -7.28 13.97
C PHE A 45 8.33 -8.18 14.19
N PRO A 46 8.24 -9.18 15.09
CA PRO A 46 9.39 -10.04 15.44
C PRO A 46 9.97 -10.80 14.24
N GLU A 47 9.16 -11.03 13.21
CA GLU A 47 9.55 -11.73 11.98
C GLU A 47 10.37 -10.87 11.01
N TYR A 48 10.41 -9.55 11.22
CA TYR A 48 11.20 -8.65 10.41
C TYR A 48 12.65 -8.65 10.91
N THR A 49 13.60 -9.12 10.12
CA THR A 49 15.02 -9.26 10.53
C THR A 49 15.97 -8.38 9.73
N ALA A 50 15.44 -7.45 8.93
CA ALA A 50 16.23 -6.71 7.95
C ALA A 50 16.86 -5.40 8.46
N GLY A 51 16.84 -5.17 9.79
CA GLY A 51 17.46 -4.02 10.44
C GLY A 51 16.81 -2.66 10.11
N PRO A 52 17.48 -1.53 10.36
CA PRO A 52 16.89 -0.19 10.24
C PRO A 52 16.83 0.34 8.78
N ASP A 53 16.86 -0.55 7.79
CA ASP A 53 16.76 -0.17 6.37
C ASP A 53 15.32 0.25 6.02
N ILE A 54 15.16 1.52 5.63
CA ILE A 54 13.86 2.13 5.33
C ILE A 54 13.15 1.41 4.17
N ASN A 55 13.89 1.02 3.13
CA ASN A 55 13.31 0.40 1.94
C ASN A 55 12.85 -1.02 2.26
N LYS A 56 13.66 -1.79 2.98
CA LYS A 56 13.29 -3.15 3.42
C LYS A 56 12.14 -3.12 4.41
N ALA A 57 12.14 -2.19 5.36
CA ALA A 57 11.07 -2.01 6.32
C ALA A 57 9.75 -1.60 5.63
N ALA A 58 9.81 -0.67 4.67
CA ALA A 58 8.65 -0.30 3.86
C ALA A 58 8.16 -1.48 3.00
N LYS A 59 9.06 -2.25 2.38
CA LYS A 59 8.68 -3.44 1.60
C LYS A 59 8.04 -4.51 2.47
N TYR A 60 8.53 -4.72 3.69
CA TYR A 60 7.94 -5.66 4.66
C TYR A 60 6.52 -5.25 5.05
N ILE A 61 6.32 -3.98 5.41
CA ILE A 61 4.98 -3.48 5.72
C ILE A 61 4.05 -3.66 4.52
N LEU A 62 4.54 -3.39 3.30
CA LEU A 62 3.75 -3.63 2.09
C LEU A 62 3.34 -5.08 1.93
N TRP A 63 4.31 -5.98 2.07
CA TRP A 63 4.06 -7.39 2.00
C TRP A 63 2.99 -7.84 3.02
N ARG A 64 3.01 -7.31 4.25
CA ARG A 64 1.97 -7.57 5.26
C ARG A 64 0.57 -7.15 4.82
N PHE A 65 0.43 -5.96 4.22
CA PHE A 65 -0.86 -5.54 3.65
C PHE A 65 -1.28 -6.42 2.48
N MET A 66 -0.34 -6.83 1.62
CA MET A 66 -0.66 -7.69 0.47
C MET A 66 -1.10 -9.09 0.90
N GLN A 67 -0.61 -9.62 2.02
CA GLN A 67 -1.08 -10.90 2.56
C GLN A 67 -2.54 -10.85 3.03
N ALA A 68 -3.06 -9.68 3.40
CA ALA A 68 -4.47 -9.53 3.75
C ALA A 68 -5.39 -9.50 2.51
N ASN A 69 -4.86 -9.42 1.29
CA ASN A 69 -5.62 -9.40 0.04
C ASN A 69 -6.02 -10.81 -0.41
N LEU A 70 -6.99 -11.42 0.26
CA LEU A 70 -7.48 -12.77 -0.09
C LEU A 70 -8.35 -12.75 -1.35
N ALA A 71 -9.07 -11.63 -1.58
CA ALA A 71 -9.88 -11.40 -2.77
C ALA A 71 -9.07 -11.18 -4.06
N ARG A 72 -7.73 -11.15 -3.97
CA ARG A 72 -6.80 -10.94 -5.10
C ARG A 72 -7.12 -9.69 -5.93
N LEU A 73 -7.60 -8.64 -5.26
CA LEU A 73 -7.89 -7.35 -5.90
C LEU A 73 -6.60 -6.70 -6.41
N SER A 74 -6.73 -5.89 -7.45
CA SER A 74 -5.64 -5.07 -7.95
C SER A 74 -5.33 -3.97 -6.93
N VAL A 75 -4.20 -4.12 -6.21
CA VAL A 75 -3.73 -3.12 -5.24
C VAL A 75 -2.51 -2.39 -5.80
N TYR A 76 -2.57 -1.07 -5.78
CA TYR A 76 -1.53 -0.18 -6.27
C TYR A 76 -0.89 0.53 -5.08
N PRO A 77 0.27 0.03 -4.59
CA PRO A 77 0.92 0.60 -3.43
C PRO A 77 1.73 1.84 -3.81
N HIS A 78 1.47 2.93 -3.10
CA HIS A 78 2.21 4.17 -3.26
C HIS A 78 2.74 4.65 -1.91
N LEU A 79 4.05 4.90 -1.87
CA LEU A 79 4.68 5.62 -0.77
C LEU A 79 4.42 7.11 -1.00
N THR A 80 3.64 7.71 -0.13
CA THR A 80 3.27 9.12 -0.26
C THR A 80 3.77 9.89 0.95
N GLN A 81 4.29 11.08 0.69
CA GLN A 81 4.47 12.08 1.72
C GLN A 81 3.34 13.10 1.50
N ALA A 82 2.39 13.22 2.43
CA ALA A 82 1.23 14.12 2.23
C ALA A 82 1.61 15.59 2.04
N THR A 83 2.83 16.00 2.42
CA THR A 83 3.38 17.34 2.18
C THR A 83 4.03 17.51 0.81
N ASP A 84 4.21 16.43 0.03
CA ASP A 84 4.79 16.47 -1.31
C ASP A 84 3.70 16.31 -2.38
N THR A 85 3.25 17.45 -2.91
CA THR A 85 2.20 17.56 -3.93
C THR A 85 2.59 16.93 -5.27
N THR A 86 3.89 16.69 -5.52
CA THR A 86 4.40 16.02 -6.72
C THR A 86 4.03 14.54 -6.73
N ASN A 87 4.11 13.88 -5.57
CA ASN A 87 3.77 12.47 -5.43
C ASN A 87 2.28 12.19 -5.65
N ILE A 88 1.40 13.10 -5.24
CA ILE A 88 -0.05 12.94 -5.46
C ILE A 88 -0.40 12.98 -6.94
N ARG A 89 0.24 13.84 -7.74
CA ARG A 89 0.02 13.89 -9.20
C ARG A 89 0.41 12.56 -9.88
N LEU A 90 1.52 11.97 -9.46
CA LEU A 90 1.97 10.66 -9.94
C LEU A 90 1.00 9.54 -9.55
N VAL A 91 0.46 9.57 -8.33
CA VAL A 91 -0.57 8.62 -7.89
C VAL A 91 -1.82 8.75 -8.76
N PHE A 92 -2.32 9.97 -8.97
CA PHE A 92 -3.49 10.19 -9.82
C PHE A 92 -3.27 9.78 -11.28
N ALA A 93 -2.06 9.95 -11.82
CA ALA A 93 -1.72 9.48 -13.16
C ALA A 93 -1.75 7.95 -13.26
N ALA A 94 -1.11 7.24 -12.34
CA ALA A 94 -1.11 5.77 -12.27
C ALA A 94 -2.53 5.19 -12.09
N VAL A 95 -3.38 5.90 -11.34
CA VAL A 95 -4.79 5.53 -11.15
C VAL A 95 -5.58 5.70 -12.44
N LYS A 96 -5.41 6.83 -13.15
CA LYS A 96 -6.05 7.03 -14.45
C LYS A 96 -5.66 5.95 -15.45
N GLU A 97 -4.37 5.61 -15.52
CA GLU A 97 -3.87 4.55 -16.39
C GLU A 97 -4.47 3.19 -16.04
N THR A 98 -4.56 2.87 -14.74
CA THR A 98 -5.20 1.64 -14.26
C THR A 98 -6.68 1.56 -14.65
N ILE A 99 -7.42 2.64 -14.47
CA ILE A 99 -8.84 2.70 -14.84
C ILE A 99 -8.99 2.52 -16.35
N LEU A 100 -8.13 3.16 -17.13
CA LEU A 100 -8.12 3.02 -18.59
C LEU A 100 -7.80 1.58 -19.01
N GLN A 101 -6.79 0.96 -18.42
CA GLN A 101 -6.42 -0.44 -18.70
C GLN A 101 -7.56 -1.41 -18.37
N ASN A 102 -8.24 -1.24 -17.23
CA ASN A 102 -9.41 -2.04 -16.89
C ASN A 102 -10.56 -1.82 -17.89
N ALA A 103 -10.84 -0.57 -18.27
CA ALA A 103 -11.87 -0.26 -19.25
C ALA A 103 -11.58 -0.83 -20.65
N LEU A 104 -10.30 -0.85 -21.06
CA LEU A 104 -9.85 -1.47 -22.32
C LEU A 104 -9.97 -2.99 -22.30
N LYS A 105 -9.71 -3.62 -21.13
CA LYS A 105 -9.86 -5.06 -20.94
C LYS A 105 -11.32 -5.48 -20.92
N ASP A 106 -12.19 -4.69 -20.29
CA ASP A 106 -13.63 -4.90 -20.26
C ASP A 106 -14.29 -4.68 -21.63
N SER A 107 -13.70 -3.85 -22.50
CA SER A 107 -14.19 -3.63 -23.87
C SER A 107 -13.68 -4.65 -24.89
N GLY A 108 -12.80 -5.58 -24.48
CA GLY A 108 -12.24 -6.63 -25.34
C GLY A 108 -11.22 -6.13 -26.37
N ILE A 109 -10.72 -4.90 -26.20
CA ILE A 109 -9.66 -4.33 -27.04
C ILE A 109 -8.28 -4.86 -26.64
N LEU A 110 -8.16 -5.42 -25.43
CA LEU A 110 -6.95 -5.97 -24.82
C LEU A 110 -7.13 -7.41 -24.33
#